data_AF-A0A2E4XYT9-F1
#
_entry.id   AF-A0A2E4XYT9-F1
#
_cell.length_a   1.000
_cell.length_b   1.000
_cell.length_c   1.000
_cell.angle_alpha   90.00
_cell.angle_beta   90.00
_cell.angle_gamma   90.00
#
_symmetry.space_group_name_H-M   'P 1'
#
loop_
_entity.id
_entity.type
_entity.pdbx_description
1 polymer ?
#
loop_
_entity_poly.entity_id
_entity_poly.type
_entity_poly.pdbx_seq_one_letter_code
_entity_poly.pdbx_strand_id
1 'polypeptide(L)'
;MNTKLRSIGLAAFGAAALTIVGVQDTRHADICATGHIATTHECNFETLVWQLVERSADESDVEAYIDMFPNGRYLKPAKERLTELLPTYGVVRGRDNPHS
;
A
#
# COMPACT_ATOMS: atom_id res chain seq x y z
N MET A 1 -47.79 -54.73 -22.85
CA MET A 1 -46.77 -54.11 -23.70
C MET A 1 -46.70 -52.64 -23.27
N ASN A 2 -45.51 -52.17 -22.86
CA ASN A 2 -45.02 -50.77 -22.80
C ASN A 2 -45.80 -49.69 -22.00
N THR A 3 -45.23 -48.70 -21.32
CA THR A 3 -43.88 -48.34 -20.86
C THR A 3 -44.06 -47.12 -19.93
N LYS A 4 -43.50 -47.22 -18.73
CA LYS A 4 -42.77 -46.24 -17.90
C LYS A 4 -42.97 -44.70 -18.00
N LEU A 5 -42.90 -44.12 -16.79
CA LEU A 5 -42.58 -42.76 -16.31
C LEU A 5 -43.68 -41.68 -16.31
N ARG A 6 -44.16 -41.42 -15.08
CA ARG A 6 -44.95 -40.25 -14.71
C ARG A 6 -44.10 -38.98 -14.73
N SER A 7 -44.67 -37.95 -15.33
CA SER A 7 -44.19 -36.58 -15.43
C SER A 7 -43.94 -35.96 -14.05
N ILE A 8 -42.77 -35.35 -13.87
CA ILE A 8 -42.54 -34.30 -12.88
C ILE A 8 -42.10 -33.08 -13.69
N GLY A 9 -42.92 -32.03 -13.68
CA GLY A 9 -42.66 -30.81 -14.42
C GLY A 9 -41.39 -30.12 -13.93
N LEU A 10 -40.47 -29.83 -14.86
CA LEU A 10 -39.38 -28.89 -14.61
C LEU A 10 -39.98 -27.48 -14.55
N ALA A 11 -39.89 -26.85 -13.38
CA ALA A 11 -40.06 -25.41 -13.26
C ALA A 11 -38.91 -24.71 -14.00
N ALA A 12 -39.26 -23.84 -14.93
CA ALA A 12 -38.34 -22.95 -15.60
C ALA A 12 -37.80 -21.92 -14.60
N PHE A 13 -36.48 -21.91 -14.38
CA PHE A 13 -35.77 -20.73 -13.91
C PHE A 13 -34.67 -20.45 -14.92
N GLY A 14 -34.83 -19.34 -15.63
CA GLY A 14 -34.00 -18.95 -16.77
C GLY A 14 -32.53 -18.86 -16.39
N ALA A 15 -31.67 -19.40 -17.25
CA ALA A 15 -30.23 -19.24 -17.19
C ALA A 15 -29.87 -17.77 -17.43
N ALA A 16 -29.57 -17.04 -16.35
CA ALA A 16 -28.74 -15.84 -16.41
C ALA A 16 -27.30 -16.24 -16.05
N ALA A 17 -26.39 -16.00 -16.98
CA ALA A 17 -24.99 -16.36 -16.89
C ALA A 17 -24.20 -15.39 -15.99
N LEU A 18 -23.11 -15.90 -15.40
CA LEU A 18 -22.06 -15.21 -14.63
C LEU A 18 -22.55 -14.49 -13.34
N THR A 19 -21.96 -14.75 -12.18
CA THR A 19 -20.59 -14.33 -11.88
C THR A 19 -20.06 -15.08 -10.67
N ILE A 20 -18.79 -15.44 -10.75
CA ILE A 20 -17.99 -15.96 -9.65
C ILE A 20 -18.03 -14.88 -8.56
N VAL A 21 -18.62 -15.19 -7.38
CA VAL A 21 -18.28 -14.38 -6.20
C VAL A 21 -16.86 -14.78 -5.86
N GLY A 22 -15.90 -14.09 -6.46
CA GLY A 22 -14.53 -14.16 -6.02
C GLY A 22 -14.53 -13.72 -4.57
N VAL A 23 -14.33 -14.65 -3.64
CA VAL A 23 -13.79 -14.29 -2.33
C VAL A 23 -12.35 -13.88 -2.63
N GLN A 24 -12.21 -12.62 -3.04
CA GLN A 24 -10.97 -11.89 -2.97
C GLN A 24 -10.68 -11.79 -1.48
N ASP A 25 -10.04 -12.80 -0.91
CA ASP A 25 -9.31 -12.63 0.33
C ASP A 25 -8.14 -11.73 -0.02
N THR A 26 -8.43 -10.42 -0.01
CA THR A 26 -7.49 -9.35 -0.18
C THR A 26 -6.52 -9.40 0.99
N ARG A 27 -5.55 -10.30 0.91
CA ARG A 27 -4.23 -10.07 1.48
C ARG A 27 -3.53 -8.99 0.65
N HIS A 28 -4.18 -7.84 0.49
CA HIS A 28 -3.44 -6.64 0.21
C HIS A 28 -2.76 -6.34 1.54
N ALA A 29 -1.54 -6.85 1.71
CA ALA A 29 -0.61 -6.22 2.63
C ALA A 29 -0.69 -4.73 2.29
N ASP A 30 -1.20 -3.93 3.23
CA ASP A 30 -1.41 -2.52 3.08
C ASP A 30 -0.13 -1.95 2.44
N ILE A 31 -0.21 -1.50 1.18
CA ILE A 31 0.98 -1.13 0.39
C ILE A 31 1.45 0.24 0.90
N CYS A 32 1.89 0.29 2.16
CA CYS A 32 2.47 1.45 2.82
C CYS A 32 3.96 1.57 2.50
N ALA A 33 4.53 0.63 1.75
CA ALA A 33 5.88 0.70 1.24
C ALA A 33 5.94 0.20 -0.20
N THR A 34 6.74 0.89 -1.04
CA THR A 34 6.90 0.48 -2.43
C THR A 34 7.74 -0.78 -2.49
N GLY A 35 7.14 -1.91 -2.88
CA GLY A 35 7.88 -3.17 -3.05
C GLY A 35 8.26 -3.90 -1.76
N HIS A 36 7.72 -3.49 -0.59
CA HIS A 36 7.96 -4.17 0.69
C HIS A 36 6.64 -4.63 1.31
N ILE A 37 6.61 -5.87 1.79
CA ILE A 37 5.47 -6.41 2.56
C ILE A 37 5.66 -5.97 4.02
N ALA A 38 4.97 -4.90 4.42
CA ALA A 38 4.92 -4.46 5.81
C ALA A 38 3.66 -5.00 6.50
N THR A 39 3.73 -5.14 7.82
CA THR A 39 2.53 -5.43 8.64
C THR A 39 1.68 -4.18 8.81
N THR A 40 0.37 -4.34 9.06
CA THR A 40 -0.52 -3.22 9.38
C THR A 40 -0.03 -2.40 10.58
N HIS A 41 0.60 -3.04 11.58
CA HIS A 41 1.17 -2.35 12.74
C HIS A 41 2.33 -1.42 12.34
N GLU A 42 3.21 -1.88 11.46
CA GLU A 42 4.31 -1.05 10.91
C GLU A 42 3.77 0.12 10.09
N CYS A 43 2.76 -0.11 9.24
CA CYS A 43 2.13 0.97 8.47
C CYS A 43 1.48 2.04 9.36
N ASN A 44 0.79 1.61 10.43
CA ASN A 44 0.18 2.52 11.40
C ASN A 44 1.25 3.29 12.17
N PHE A 45 2.33 2.62 12.58
CA PHE A 45 3.46 3.25 13.24
C PHE A 45 4.14 4.30 12.34
N GLU A 46 4.47 3.96 11.08
CA GLU A 46 5.00 4.92 10.10
C GLU A 46 4.09 6.14 9.96
N THR A 47 2.78 5.93 9.86
CA THR A 47 1.79 7.02 9.73
C THR A 47 1.84 7.95 10.94
N LEU A 48 1.94 7.42 12.15
CA LEU A 48 2.06 8.21 13.38
C LEU A 48 3.37 9.00 13.42
N VAL A 49 4.49 8.38 13.03
CA VAL A 49 5.78 9.08 12.98
C VAL A 49 5.74 10.19 11.93
N TRP A 50 5.19 9.92 10.74
CA TRP A 50 5.06 10.93 9.69
C TRP A 50 4.24 12.14 10.17
N GLN A 51 3.10 11.93 10.82
CA GLN A 51 2.26 13.02 11.34
C GLN A 51 2.97 13.91 12.37
N LEU A 52 3.92 13.35 13.12
CA LEU A 52 4.74 14.09 14.07
C LEU A 52 5.78 14.95 13.34
N VAL A 53 6.48 14.38 12.36
CA VAL A 53 7.60 15.04 11.69
C VAL A 53 7.18 15.98 10.56
N GLU A 54 6.04 15.76 9.91
CA GLU A 54 5.60 16.58 8.76
C GLU A 54 5.43 18.07 9.12
N ARG A 55 5.16 18.35 10.41
CA ARG A 55 4.98 19.71 10.96
C ARG A 55 6.23 20.21 11.67
N SER A 56 7.28 19.40 11.78
CA SER A 56 8.52 19.83 12.41
C SER A 56 9.17 20.94 11.60
N ALA A 57 9.80 21.87 12.32
CA ALA A 57 10.66 22.90 11.76
C ALA A 57 12.14 22.51 11.79
N ASP A 58 12.47 21.37 12.38
CA ASP A 58 13.83 20.83 12.47
C ASP A 58 14.04 19.83 11.32
N GLU A 59 15.06 20.07 10.50
CA GLU A 59 15.48 19.16 9.43
C GLU A 59 15.82 17.75 9.93
N SER A 60 16.35 17.64 11.14
CA SER A 60 16.90 16.41 11.71
C SER A 60 15.79 15.40 11.97
N ASP A 61 14.59 15.87 12.32
CA ASP A 61 13.40 15.03 12.50
C ASP A 61 12.96 14.39 11.18
N VAL A 62 13.04 15.16 10.10
CA VAL A 62 12.66 14.70 8.75
C VAL A 62 13.74 13.77 8.19
N GLU A 63 15.02 14.04 8.45
CA GLU A 63 16.12 13.12 8.13
C GLU A 63 15.99 11.78 8.85
N ALA A 64 15.73 11.81 10.16
CA ALA A 64 15.52 10.61 10.95
C ALA A 64 14.35 9.77 10.43
N TYR A 65 13.26 10.42 9.98
CA TYR A 65 12.15 9.73 9.32
C TYR A 65 12.59 8.99 8.05
N ILE A 66 13.33 9.67 7.17
CA ILE A 66 13.81 9.11 5.90
C ILE A 66 14.71 7.88 6.14
N ASP A 67 15.60 7.98 7.14
CA ASP A 67 16.53 6.92 7.49
C ASP A 67 15.82 5.72 8.16
N MET A 68 14.76 5.98 8.93
CA MET A 68 13.94 4.95 9.59
C MET A 68 13.02 4.21 8.60
N PHE A 69 12.49 4.89 7.58
CA PHE A 69 11.54 4.35 6.61
C PHE A 69 12.05 4.51 5.17
N PRO A 70 13.14 3.83 4.78
CA PRO A 70 13.79 4.02 3.47
C PRO A 70 12.93 3.58 2.27
N ASN A 71 11.90 2.78 2.50
CA ASN A 71 10.90 2.37 1.50
C ASN A 71 9.48 2.83 1.85
N GLY A 72 9.36 3.72 2.84
CA GLY A 72 8.09 4.18 3.38
C GLY A 72 7.24 4.96 2.38
N ARG A 73 5.93 4.95 2.57
CA ARG A 73 4.97 5.66 1.70
C ARG A 73 5.15 7.17 1.74
N TYR A 74 5.64 7.72 2.85
CA TYR A 74 5.87 9.17 2.98
C TYR A 74 7.32 9.57 2.64
N LEU A 75 8.13 8.67 2.07
CA LEU A 75 9.52 9.00 1.71
C LEU A 75 9.61 10.17 0.70
N LYS A 76 8.71 10.21 -0.28
CA LYS A 76 8.68 11.30 -1.27
C LYS A 76 8.34 12.66 -0.60
N PRO A 77 7.21 12.82 0.11
CA PRO A 77 6.92 14.08 0.78
C PRO A 77 7.93 14.42 1.88
N ALA A 78 8.56 13.44 2.55
CA ALA A 78 9.64 13.71 3.49
C ALA A 78 10.87 14.34 2.81
N LYS A 79 11.27 13.84 1.64
CA LYS A 79 12.37 14.45 0.86
C LYS A 79 12.02 15.87 0.37
N GLU A 80 10.77 16.09 -0.01
CA GLU A 80 10.28 17.43 -0.40
C GLU A 80 10.34 18.38 0.81
N ARG A 81 9.81 17.96 1.96
CA ARG A 81 9.84 18.73 3.21
C ARG A 81 11.27 19.09 3.64
N LEU A 82 12.18 18.14 3.54
CA LEU A 82 13.58 18.38 3.87
C LEU A 82 14.26 19.33 2.89
N THR A 83 13.85 19.33 1.61
CA THR A 83 14.31 20.33 0.64
C THR A 83 13.77 21.73 0.94
N GLU A 84 12.56 21.84 1.51
CA GLU A 84 12.02 23.13 1.98
C GLU A 84 12.80 23.68 3.18
N LEU A 85 13.15 22.81 4.14
CA LEU A 85 13.91 23.18 5.34
C LEU A 85 15.38 23.45 5.01
N LEU A 86 15.97 22.63 4.15
CA LEU A 86 17.36 22.70 3.72
C LEU A 86 17.45 22.61 2.19
N PRO A 87 17.39 23.73 1.46
CA PRO A 87 17.45 23.74 -0.01
C PRO A 87 18.73 23.12 -0.60
N THR A 88 19.79 23.02 0.19
CA THR A 88 21.06 22.38 -0.19
C THR A 88 21.07 20.86 -0.07
N TYR A 89 20.08 20.26 0.62
CA TYR A 89 20.02 18.83 0.90
C TYR A 89 20.05 17.96 -0.37
N GLY A 90 19.31 18.35 -1.42
CA GLY A 90 19.29 17.64 -2.70
C GLY A 90 20.62 17.69 -3.49
N VAL A 91 21.51 18.63 -3.17
CA VAL A 91 22.81 18.82 -3.86
C VAL A 91 23.94 18.04 -3.18
N VAL A 92 23.80 17.73 -1.89
CA VAL A 92 24.79 16.95 -1.12
C VAL A 92 24.55 15.46 -1.35
N ARG A 93 23.43 14.87 -0.87
CA ARG A 93 23.19 13.42 -0.94
C ARG A 93 23.22 12.79 -2.35
N GLY A 94 23.06 13.57 -3.41
CA GLY A 94 23.17 13.10 -4.79
C GLY A 94 24.60 12.83 -5.27
N ARG A 95 25.63 13.35 -4.58
CA ARG A 95 27.05 13.20 -4.94
C ARG A 95 27.78 12.12 -4.16
N ASP A 96 27.17 11.61 -3.10
CA ASP A 96 27.76 10.66 -2.14
C ASP A 96 27.07 9.30 -2.18
N ASN A 97 26.66 8.84 -3.37
CA ASN A 97 26.32 7.43 -3.60
C ASN A 97 27.53 6.65 -4.17
N PRO A 98 28.46 6.10 -3.35
CA PRO A 98 29.51 5.22 -3.81
C PRO A 98 29.12 3.75 -3.67
N HIS A 99 27.98 3.32 -4.21
CA HIS A 99 27.75 1.88 -4.44
C HIS A 99 27.07 1.66 -5.79
N SER A 100 27.92 1.50 -6.80
CA SER A 100 27.65 0.81 -8.06
C SER A 100 28.25 -0.59 -8.02
#